data_AF-A0A815RSC7-F1
#
_entry.id   AF-A0A815RSC7-F1
#
_cell.length_a   1.000
_cell.length_b   1.000
_cell.length_c   1.000
_cell.angle_alpha   90.00
_cell.angle_beta   90.00
_cell.angle_gamma   90.00
#
_symmetry.space_group_name_H-M   'P 1'
#
loop_
_entity.id
_entity.type
_entity.pdbx_description
1 polymer ?
#
loop_
_entity_poly.entity_id
_entity_poly.type
_entity_poly.pdbx_seq_one_letter_code
_entity_poly.pdbx_strand_id
1 'polypeptide(L)'
;MKISNRTINTTLTSTTPCHPYIPLDNRSFYEQEYPQSNLPQRISNSSYQSVLRQLHSRRLVVLGCARNVERNLDGFRSHMEPIINLFHSSSRILIFESDSRDRTVKKLREWSRIELYTYRRLAKQYPERSERLAYGRNMLMDKAHLLLPDY
;
A
#
# COMPACT_ATOMS: atom_id res chain seq x y z
N MET A 1 -15.87 -49.54 -18.11
CA MET A 1 -14.75 -48.70 -18.57
C MET A 1 -14.95 -48.35 -20.04
N LYS A 2 -15.30 -47.10 -20.35
CA LYS A 2 -15.32 -46.54 -21.70
C LYS A 2 -14.59 -45.20 -21.63
N ILE A 3 -13.43 -45.14 -22.27
CA ILE A 3 -12.63 -43.92 -22.42
C ILE A 3 -13.25 -43.16 -23.60
N SER A 4 -13.87 -42.01 -23.33
CA SER A 4 -14.37 -41.11 -24.35
C SER A 4 -13.31 -40.03 -24.57
N ASN A 5 -12.59 -40.14 -25.69
CA ASN A 5 -11.67 -39.12 -26.16
C ASN A 5 -12.49 -37.90 -26.63
N ARG A 6 -12.49 -36.83 -25.82
CA ARG A 6 -13.00 -35.53 -26.25
C ARG A 6 -11.92 -34.78 -27.01
N THR A 7 -12.08 -34.75 -28.33
CA THR A 7 -11.38 -33.86 -29.26
C THR A 7 -11.72 -32.42 -28.91
N ILE A 8 -10.71 -31.63 -28.51
CA ILE A 8 -10.83 -30.20 -28.31
C ILE A 8 -10.77 -29.55 -29.69
N ASN A 9 -11.90 -29.07 -30.20
CA ASN A 9 -11.93 -28.22 -31.38
C ASN A 9 -11.43 -26.83 -30.99
N THR A 10 -10.16 -26.56 -31.27
CA THR A 10 -9.55 -25.24 -31.14
C THR A 10 -10.08 -24.36 -32.28
N THR A 11 -11.18 -23.65 -32.04
CA THR A 11 -11.59 -22.56 -32.91
C THR A 11 -10.60 -21.41 -32.75
N LEU A 12 -9.73 -21.25 -33.74
CA LEU A 12 -8.86 -20.09 -33.94
C LEU A 12 -9.74 -18.84 -33.98
N THR A 13 -9.75 -18.07 -32.90
CA THR A 13 -10.33 -16.73 -32.88
C THR A 13 -9.49 -15.84 -33.79
N SER A 14 -10.10 -15.31 -34.85
CA SER A 14 -9.49 -14.34 -35.74
C SER A 14 -9.00 -13.14 -34.93
N THR A 15 -7.68 -12.93 -34.91
CA THR A 15 -7.07 -11.74 -34.32
C THR A 15 -7.34 -10.55 -35.22
N THR A 16 -8.36 -9.77 -34.89
CA THR A 16 -8.52 -8.43 -35.43
C THR A 16 -7.35 -7.57 -34.92
N PRO A 17 -6.56 -6.94 -35.79
CA PRO A 17 -5.48 -6.05 -35.35
C PRO A 17 -6.09 -4.85 -34.63
N CYS A 18 -5.62 -4.58 -33.40
CA CYS A 18 -6.05 -3.45 -32.63
C CYS A 18 -5.44 -2.17 -33.24
N HIS A 19 -6.27 -1.35 -33.86
CA HIS A 19 -5.86 -0.01 -34.31
C HIS A 19 -6.07 0.97 -33.15
N PRO A 20 -5.06 1.80 -32.81
CA PRO A 20 -5.22 2.79 -31.76
C PRO A 20 -6.33 3.75 -32.15
N TYR A 21 -7.31 3.89 -31.26
CA TYR A 21 -8.36 4.89 -31.40
C TYR A 21 -7.74 6.27 -31.16
N ILE A 22 -7.65 7.06 -32.22
CA ILE A 22 -7.28 8.47 -32.13
C ILE A 22 -8.60 9.25 -32.04
N PRO A 23 -8.97 9.80 -30.87
CA PRO A 23 -10.15 10.65 -30.78
C PRO A 23 -9.96 11.86 -31.71
N LEU A 24 -10.94 12.12 -32.57
CA LEU A 24 -11.04 13.37 -33.31
C LEU A 24 -11.33 14.48 -32.31
N ASP A 25 -10.29 15.14 -31.82
CA ASP A 25 -10.44 16.33 -30.99
C ASP A 25 -10.66 17.53 -31.91
N ASN A 26 -11.93 17.84 -32.16
CA ASN A 26 -12.36 18.96 -33.00
C ASN A 26 -12.35 20.30 -32.24
N ARG A 27 -11.87 20.33 -30.99
CA ARG A 27 -11.79 21.56 -30.20
C ARG A 27 -10.74 22.49 -30.77
N SER A 28 -11.02 23.79 -30.75
CA SER A 28 -10.05 24.80 -31.18
C SER A 28 -8.80 24.76 -30.29
N PHE A 29 -7.65 25.20 -30.79
CA PHE A 29 -6.39 25.22 -30.04
C PHE A 29 -6.52 25.86 -28.63
N TYR A 30 -7.45 26.79 -28.47
CA TYR A 30 -7.72 27.51 -27.21
C TYR A 30 -8.65 26.75 -26.25
N GLU A 31 -9.34 25.72 -26.72
CA GLU A 31 -10.25 24.86 -25.94
C GLU A 31 -9.59 23.52 -25.57
N GLN A 32 -8.36 23.28 -26.03
CA GLN A 32 -7.55 22.16 -25.56
C GLN A 32 -7.18 22.43 -24.09
N GLU A 33 -7.53 21.50 -23.20
CA GLU A 33 -7.02 21.53 -21.84
C GLU A 33 -5.49 21.52 -21.90
N TYR A 34 -4.83 22.50 -21.27
CA TYR A 34 -3.38 22.50 -21.15
C TYR A 34 -2.90 21.15 -20.61
N PRO A 35 -1.78 20.59 -21.12
CA PRO A 35 -1.25 19.35 -20.60
C PRO A 35 -1.12 19.47 -19.08
N GLN A 36 -1.89 18.66 -18.36
CA GLN A 36 -1.94 18.76 -16.91
C GLN A 36 -0.53 18.68 -16.34
N SER A 37 -0.21 19.64 -15.47
CA SER A 37 1.07 19.82 -14.80
C SER A 37 1.34 18.68 -13.80
N ASN A 38 1.52 17.46 -14.32
CA ASN A 38 1.96 16.29 -13.56
C ASN A 38 3.47 16.35 -13.27
N LEU A 39 4.13 17.46 -13.61
CA LEU A 39 5.49 17.72 -13.18
C LEU A 39 5.47 18.01 -11.67
N PRO A 40 6.30 17.32 -10.87
CA PRO A 40 6.39 17.59 -9.45
C PRO A 40 6.76 19.05 -9.24
N GLN A 41 5.79 19.84 -8.76
CA GLN A 41 6.03 21.23 -8.39
C GLN A 41 7.00 21.23 -7.20
N ARG A 42 8.04 22.05 -7.29
CA ARG A 42 8.97 22.25 -6.18
C ARG A 42 8.23 23.00 -5.06
N ILE A 43 7.80 22.25 -4.05
CA ILE A 43 6.93 22.75 -2.95
C ILE A 43 7.68 23.77 -2.06
N SER A 44 9.02 23.79 -2.07
CA SER A 44 9.79 24.80 -1.33
C SER A 44 11.12 25.17 -1.99
N ASN A 45 11.56 26.40 -1.74
CA ASN A 45 12.91 26.87 -2.10
C ASN A 45 14.01 26.28 -1.22
N SER A 46 13.67 25.46 -0.21
CA SER A 46 14.65 24.79 0.63
C SER A 46 15.60 23.94 -0.22
N SER A 47 16.88 23.94 0.16
CA SER A 47 17.84 23.02 -0.44
C SER A 47 17.47 21.58 -0.03
N TYR A 48 17.79 20.62 -0.89
CA TYR A 48 17.60 19.20 -0.59
C TYR A 48 18.21 18.81 0.77
N GLN A 49 19.41 19.32 1.07
CA GLN A 49 20.10 19.10 2.35
C GLN A 49 19.33 19.66 3.54
N SER A 50 18.69 20.83 3.38
CA SER A 50 17.84 21.42 4.43
C SER A 50 16.60 20.56 4.69
N VAL A 51 15.95 20.05 3.64
CA VAL A 51 14.78 19.18 3.77
C VAL A 51 15.17 17.87 4.47
N LEU A 52 16.28 17.25 4.07
CA LEU A 52 16.76 16.03 4.71
C LEU A 52 17.06 16.24 6.20
N ARG A 53 17.73 17.34 6.58
CA ARG A 53 17.94 17.63 8.01
C ARG A 53 16.63 17.77 8.79
N GLN A 54 15.63 18.42 8.20
CA GLN A 54 14.32 18.58 8.82
C GLN A 54 13.57 17.25 8.96
N LEU A 55 13.67 16.35 7.98
CA LEU A 55 13.08 15.02 8.08
C LEU A 55 13.80 14.17 9.13
N HIS A 56 15.13 14.20 9.15
CA HIS A 56 15.93 13.46 10.14
C HIS A 56 15.70 13.91 11.58
N SER A 57 15.26 15.15 11.80
CA SER A 57 14.91 15.66 13.13
C SER A 57 13.48 15.29 13.57
N ARG A 58 12.68 14.67 12.70
CA ARG A 58 11.28 14.31 12.97
C ARG A 58 11.12 12.80 13.05
N ARG A 59 10.31 12.33 13.98
CA ARG A 59 9.89 10.95 14.13
C ARG A 59 8.66 10.70 13.27
N LEU A 60 8.68 9.59 12.56
CA LEU A 60 7.54 9.09 11.80
C LEU A 60 7.01 7.81 12.48
N VAL A 61 5.70 7.73 12.61
CA VAL A 61 5.01 6.50 12.99
C VAL A 61 4.13 6.07 11.83
N VAL A 62 4.43 4.91 11.26
CA VAL A 62 3.63 4.30 10.18
C VAL A 62 2.67 3.30 10.80
N LEU A 63 1.38 3.44 10.49
CA LEU A 63 0.33 2.54 10.97
C LEU A 63 -0.20 1.71 9.81
N GLY A 64 -0.35 0.40 9.99
CA GLY A 64 -0.85 -0.50 8.96
C GLY A 64 -1.77 -1.57 9.51
N CYS A 65 -2.88 -1.85 8.83
CA CYS A 65 -3.72 -3.02 9.11
C CYS A 65 -3.48 -4.09 8.04
N ALA A 66 -3.24 -5.33 8.46
CA ALA A 66 -2.92 -6.46 7.59
C ALA A 66 -3.95 -7.58 7.73
N ARG A 67 -4.36 -8.15 6.59
CA ARG A 67 -5.13 -9.40 6.52
C ARG A 67 -4.91 -10.09 5.18
N ASN A 68 -4.34 -11.28 5.18
CA ASN A 68 -4.12 -12.08 3.97
C ASN A 68 -3.36 -11.32 2.86
N VAL A 69 -2.24 -10.68 3.21
CA VAL A 69 -1.44 -9.82 2.32
C VAL A 69 -0.05 -10.39 2.02
N GLU A 70 0.17 -11.70 2.23
CA GLU A 70 1.50 -12.34 2.11
C GLU A 70 2.23 -11.99 0.80
N ARG A 71 1.48 -11.91 -0.31
CA ARG A 71 2.01 -11.65 -1.65
C ARG A 71 2.49 -10.20 -1.85
N ASN A 72 1.97 -9.26 -1.07
CA ASN A 72 2.25 -7.84 -1.21
C ASN A 72 3.23 -7.31 -0.15
N LEU A 73 3.51 -8.09 0.91
CA LEU A 73 4.37 -7.65 2.01
C LEU A 73 5.78 -7.28 1.57
N ASP A 74 6.38 -8.05 0.66
CA ASP A 74 7.77 -7.80 0.24
C ASP A 74 7.88 -6.48 -0.53
N GLY A 75 6.92 -6.21 -1.42
CA GLY A 75 6.83 -4.94 -2.13
C GLY A 75 6.47 -3.76 -1.21
N PHE A 76 5.58 -3.96 -0.24
CA PHE A 76 5.29 -2.95 0.78
C PHE A 76 6.55 -2.60 1.57
N ARG A 77 7.32 -3.61 2.00
CA ARG A 77 8.59 -3.43 2.70
C ARG A 77 9.60 -2.65 1.86
N SER A 78 9.82 -3.02 0.60
CA SER A 78 10.78 -2.34 -0.28
C SER A 78 10.45 -0.88 -0.53
N HIS A 79 9.17 -0.51 -0.53
CA HIS A 79 8.74 0.88 -0.69
C HIS A 79 8.75 1.68 0.61
N MET A 80 8.41 1.06 1.73
CA MET A 80 8.30 1.77 3.02
C MET A 80 9.64 2.01 3.70
N GLU A 81 10.59 1.07 3.62
CA GLU A 81 11.88 1.23 4.29
C GLU A 81 12.64 2.50 3.86
N PRO A 82 12.77 2.82 2.55
CA PRO A 82 13.41 4.06 2.11
C PRO A 82 12.73 5.31 2.66
N ILE A 83 11.39 5.34 2.68
CA ILE A 83 10.62 6.49 3.19
C ILE A 83 10.93 6.71 4.67
N ILE A 84 10.89 5.65 5.48
CA ILE A 84 11.09 5.76 6.93
C ILE A 84 12.56 6.10 7.26
N ASN A 85 13.52 5.66 6.43
CA ASN A 85 14.93 6.01 6.59
C ASN A 85 15.24 7.50 6.41
N LEU A 86 14.33 8.27 5.82
CA LEU A 86 14.46 9.74 5.74
C LEU A 86 14.21 10.42 7.09
N PHE A 87 13.54 9.73 8.02
CA PHE A 87 13.14 10.28 9.32
C PHE A 87 14.13 9.88 10.42
N HIS A 88 13.88 10.37 11.64
CA HIS A 88 14.67 10.04 12.81
C HIS A 88 14.74 8.51 13.03
N SER A 89 15.87 8.02 13.53
CA SER A 89 16.12 6.58 13.74
C SER A 89 15.15 5.92 14.72
N SER A 90 14.52 6.72 15.59
CA SER A 90 13.46 6.26 16.50
C SER A 90 12.08 6.16 15.86
N SER A 91 11.95 6.35 14.54
CA SER A 91 10.71 6.11 13.80
C SER A 91 10.27 4.65 13.92
N ARG A 92 8.96 4.41 13.84
CA ARG A 92 8.33 3.10 14.12
C ARG A 92 7.34 2.70 13.04
N ILE A 93 7.17 1.39 12.86
CA ILE A 93 6.10 0.80 12.04
C ILE A 93 5.25 -0.05 12.97
N LEU A 94 3.98 0.32 13.14
CA LEU A 94 3.02 -0.42 13.95
C LEU A 94 2.04 -1.13 13.00
N ILE A 95 1.97 -2.45 13.08
CA ILE A 95 1.07 -3.24 12.24
C ILE A 95 0.08 -4.01 13.10
N PHE A 96 -1.20 -3.84 12.82
CA PHE A 96 -2.26 -4.66 13.38
C PHE A 96 -2.67 -5.73 12.37
N GLU A 97 -2.61 -6.98 12.79
CA GLU A 97 -2.96 -8.14 11.98
C GLU A 97 -4.32 -8.71 12.44
N SER A 98 -5.21 -8.96 11.47
CA SER A 98 -6.62 -9.33 11.70
C SER A 98 -7.02 -10.68 11.11
N ASP A 99 -6.66 -11.76 11.80
CA ASP A 99 -7.06 -13.15 11.48
C ASP A 99 -6.67 -13.62 10.06
N SER A 100 -5.43 -13.38 9.68
CA SER A 100 -4.82 -13.88 8.46
C SER A 100 -4.72 -15.40 8.51
N ARG A 101 -5.00 -16.02 7.36
CA ARG A 101 -4.95 -17.47 7.15
C ARG A 101 -3.79 -17.91 6.27
N ASP A 102 -3.09 -16.95 5.67
CA ASP A 102 -1.88 -17.15 4.88
C ASP A 102 -0.61 -16.93 5.73
N ARG A 103 0.57 -16.82 5.11
CA ARG A 103 1.83 -16.61 5.85
C ARG A 103 2.08 -15.14 6.21
N THR A 104 1.07 -14.26 6.16
CA THR A 104 1.18 -12.83 6.52
C THR A 104 1.83 -12.64 7.89
N VAL A 105 1.30 -13.32 8.93
CA VAL A 105 1.83 -13.21 10.30
C VAL A 105 3.30 -13.64 10.37
N LYS A 106 3.66 -14.71 9.67
CA LYS A 106 5.02 -15.24 9.66
C LYS A 106 5.99 -14.21 9.05
N LYS A 107 5.68 -13.72 7.85
CA LYS A 107 6.49 -12.70 7.16
C LYS A 107 6.61 -11.41 7.96
N LEU A 108 5.51 -10.96 8.58
CA LEU A 108 5.51 -9.77 9.43
C LEU A 108 6.46 -9.95 10.63
N ARG A 109 6.44 -11.11 11.30
CA ARG A 109 7.36 -11.39 12.43
C ARG A 109 8.84 -11.42 12.03
N GLU A 110 9.14 -11.80 10.80
CA GLU A 110 10.51 -11.81 10.26
C GLU A 110 11.01 -10.39 9.94
N TRP A 111 10.11 -9.40 9.87
CA TRP A 111 10.47 -8.00 9.62
C TRP A 111 10.81 -7.28 10.92
N SER A 112 12.10 -7.27 11.29
CA SER A 112 12.60 -6.76 12.57
C SER A 112 12.22 -5.32 12.94
N ARG A 113 11.85 -4.48 11.98
CA ARG A 113 11.50 -3.06 12.21
C ARG A 113 10.05 -2.84 12.64
N ILE A 114 9.18 -3.84 12.48
CA ILE A 114 7.77 -3.68 12.82
C ILE A 114 7.51 -4.07 14.26
N GLU A 115 6.55 -3.37 14.85
CA GLU A 115 5.85 -3.81 16.04
C GLU A 115 4.52 -4.42 15.61
N LEU A 116 4.39 -5.74 15.78
CA LEU A 116 3.24 -6.49 15.33
C LEU A 116 2.26 -6.73 16.47
N TYR A 117 1.04 -6.25 16.30
CA TYR A 117 -0.09 -6.56 17.16
C TYR A 117 -0.99 -7.56 16.45
N THR A 118 -1.28 -8.69 17.11
CA THR A 118 -2.21 -9.69 16.58
C THR A 118 -3.36 -9.87 17.55
N TYR A 119 -4.58 -9.97 17.01
CA TYR A 119 -5.76 -10.27 17.82
C TYR A 119 -6.46 -11.48 17.24
N ARG A 120 -6.40 -12.60 17.96
CA ARG A 120 -7.02 -13.85 17.50
C ARG A 120 -8.53 -13.75 17.63
N ARG A 121 -9.25 -14.27 16.63
CA ARG A 121 -10.71 -14.40 16.59
C ARG A 121 -11.43 -13.04 16.56
N LEU A 122 -10.78 -12.00 16.05
CA LEU A 122 -11.41 -10.70 15.83
C LEU A 122 -12.65 -10.82 14.95
N ALA A 123 -12.63 -11.70 13.94
CA ALA A 123 -13.77 -12.00 13.08
C ALA A 123 -14.97 -12.66 13.79
N LYS A 124 -14.78 -13.23 14.99
CA LYS A 124 -15.90 -13.73 15.80
C LYS A 124 -16.57 -12.61 16.59
N GLN A 125 -15.79 -11.63 17.05
CA GLN A 125 -16.27 -10.51 17.84
C GLN A 125 -16.84 -9.39 16.96
N TYR A 126 -16.21 -9.15 15.81
CA TYR A 126 -16.60 -8.16 14.81
C TYR A 126 -16.76 -8.89 13.46
N PRO A 127 -17.97 -9.38 13.13
CA PRO A 127 -18.23 -10.12 11.89
C PRO A 127 -18.00 -9.27 10.64
N GLU A 128 -18.27 -7.97 10.72
CA GLU A 128 -18.11 -7.06 9.60
C GLU A 128 -16.66 -6.67 9.36
N ARG A 129 -16.28 -6.57 8.07
CA ARG A 129 -14.90 -6.21 7.69
C ARG A 129 -14.58 -4.77 8.09
N SER A 130 -15.50 -3.85 7.90
CA SER A 130 -15.34 -2.44 8.25
C SER A 130 -15.06 -2.27 9.74
N GLU A 131 -15.80 -2.96 10.61
CA GLU A 131 -15.62 -2.93 12.06
C GLU A 131 -14.24 -3.42 12.48
N ARG A 132 -13.77 -4.54 11.90
CA ARG A 132 -12.41 -5.03 12.17
C ARG A 132 -11.33 -4.04 11.77
N LEU A 133 -11.48 -3.37 10.62
CA LEU A 133 -10.54 -2.35 10.16
C LEU A 133 -10.58 -1.12 11.07
N ALA A 134 -11.77 -0.68 11.48
CA ALA A 134 -11.94 0.42 12.41
C ALA A 134 -11.32 0.11 13.78
N TYR A 135 -11.53 -1.11 14.29
CA TYR A 135 -10.91 -1.58 15.52
C TYR A 135 -9.38 -1.56 15.43
N GLY A 136 -8.82 -2.17 14.39
CA GLY A 136 -7.38 -2.20 14.17
C GLY A 136 -6.78 -0.79 14.05
N ARG A 137 -7.41 0.09 13.26
CA ARG A 137 -6.99 1.48 13.09
C ARG A 137 -7.02 2.23 14.43
N ASN A 138 -8.13 2.18 15.16
CA ASN A 138 -8.27 2.92 16.41
C ASN A 138 -7.25 2.43 17.45
N MET A 139 -7.07 1.12 17.58
CA MET A 139 -6.06 0.56 18.47
C MET A 139 -4.64 1.03 18.10
N LEU A 140 -4.29 1.05 16.82
CA LEU A 140 -2.99 1.57 16.37
C LEU A 140 -2.84 3.07 16.64
N MET A 141 -3.90 3.86 16.49
CA MET A 141 -3.89 5.29 16.84
C MET A 141 -3.67 5.49 18.34
N ASP A 142 -4.35 4.72 19.20
CA ASP A 142 -4.16 4.77 20.64
C ASP A 142 -2.71 4.43 21.02
N LYS A 143 -2.11 3.43 20.37
CA LYS A 143 -0.68 3.11 20.54
C LYS A 143 0.23 4.23 20.07
N ALA A 144 -0.08 4.85 18.94
CA ALA A 144 0.70 5.96 18.40
C ALA A 144 0.69 7.18 19.34
N HIS A 145 -0.45 7.48 19.98
CA HIS A 145 -0.57 8.59 20.94
C HIS A 145 0.23 8.38 22.23
N LEU A 146 0.56 7.13 22.58
CA LEU A 146 1.42 6.84 23.73
C LEU A 146 2.91 7.06 23.43
N LEU A 147 3.28 7.22 22.15
CA LEU A 147 4.64 7.54 21.76
C LEU A 147 4.90 9.03 22.03
N LEU A 148 6.05 9.33 22.63
CA LEU A 148 6.46 10.70 22.91
C LEU A 148 6.47 11.51 21.61
N PRO A 149 5.69 12.61 21.54
CA PRO A 149 5.76 13.50 20.40
C PRO A 149 7.10 14.24 20.36
N ASP A 150 7.41 14.82 19.19
CA ASP A 150 8.63 15.60 18.98
C ASP A 150 8.54 17.05 19.47
N TYR A 151 7.40 17.45 20.04
CA TYR A 151 7.12 18.82 20.49
C TYR A 151 7.30 19.00 22.00
#